data_AF-A0A955K3Q8-F1
#
_entry.id   AF-A0A955K3Q8-F1
#
_cell.length_a   1.000
_cell.length_b   1.000
_cell.length_c   1.000
_cell.angle_alpha   90.00
_cell.angle_beta   90.00
_cell.angle_gamma   90.00
#
_symmetry.space_group_name_H-M   'P 1'
#
loop_
_entity.id
_entity.type
_entity.pdbx_description
1 polymer ?
#
loop_
_entity_poly.entity_id
_entity_poly.type
_entity_poly.pdbx_seq_one_letter_code
_entity_poly.pdbx_strand_id
1 'polypeptide(L)'
;MSVKKKFKNFKKLITKKPKLLLPISALLFVLIFMIFECGRAYLYINKVDDYKVSVKAIYLKDSIAKLQQAYSSFGASYFCDLDRNKIIAYVANPDMNSVENMDEIVAKVSENLAYATPPPSFSSLVDFLPRPKRAKQVSNDINNSLENIAQLIKPNAKNEYCSGVGRVLEKSYFLDSITKPEGVGALLVGQIEEYQSVIAKTTDELLSMKFPTELNDEQISLIEVFNTISTDLKGNENYYVSFSRKIGVDVQELDEVLKNISDKMSDVQKIPESLDVKISVLE
;
A
#
# COMPACT_ATOMS: atom_id res chain seq x y z
N MET A 1 19.06 -6.39 64.20
CA MET A 1 20.13 -5.38 64.33
C MET A 1 19.52 -3.98 64.26
N SER A 2 19.47 -3.26 65.39
CA SER A 2 18.65 -2.05 65.62
C SER A 2 19.00 -0.87 64.69
N VAL A 3 17.97 -0.21 64.14
CA VAL A 3 18.04 1.01 63.31
C VAL A 3 18.90 2.11 63.95
N LYS A 4 18.90 2.20 65.30
CA LYS A 4 19.75 3.14 66.06
C LYS A 4 21.25 2.90 65.87
N LYS A 5 21.69 1.66 65.67
CA LYS A 5 23.11 1.31 65.46
C LYS A 5 23.56 1.67 64.04
N LYS A 6 22.68 1.52 63.04
CA LYS A 6 22.92 1.96 61.65
C LYS A 6 23.05 3.49 61.56
N PHE A 7 22.18 4.23 62.26
CA PHE A 7 22.22 5.70 62.31
C PHE A 7 23.50 6.26 62.96
N LYS A 8 23.97 5.66 64.08
CA LYS A 8 25.22 6.07 64.73
C LYS A 8 26.45 5.86 63.82
N ASN A 9 26.47 4.78 63.04
CA ASN A 9 27.56 4.49 62.10
C ASN A 9 27.54 5.45 60.89
N PHE A 10 26.35 5.81 60.39
CA PHE A 10 26.20 6.79 59.30
C PHE A 10 26.67 8.18 59.72
N LYS A 11 26.32 8.62 60.94
CA LYS A 11 26.76 9.90 61.52
C LYS A 11 28.29 9.98 61.70
N LYS A 12 28.94 8.86 62.04
CA LYS A 12 30.42 8.74 62.08
C LYS A 12 31.08 8.79 60.69
N LEU A 13 30.40 8.29 59.65
CA LEU A 13 30.90 8.33 58.26
C LEU A 13 30.89 9.77 57.71
N ILE A 14 29.78 10.48 57.94
CA ILE A 14 29.58 11.89 57.54
C ILE A 14 30.66 12.80 58.14
N THR A 15 31.02 12.58 59.41
CA THR A 15 31.98 13.42 60.15
C THR A 15 33.44 13.10 59.82
N LYS A 16 33.78 11.85 59.46
CA LYS A 16 35.17 11.46 59.16
C LYS A 16 35.58 11.62 57.70
N LYS A 17 34.65 11.55 56.74
CA LYS A 17 34.97 11.63 55.31
C LYS A 17 33.90 12.41 54.52
N PRO A 18 33.79 13.73 54.70
CA PRO A 18 32.77 14.56 54.04
C PRO A 18 32.88 14.53 52.50
N LYS A 19 34.09 14.35 51.95
CA LYS A 19 34.33 14.21 50.50
C LYS A 19 33.66 12.98 49.87
N LEU A 20 33.29 11.96 50.66
CA LEU A 20 32.57 10.76 50.20
C LEU A 20 31.04 10.95 50.16
N LEU A 21 30.50 12.01 50.76
CA LEU A 21 29.06 12.29 50.71
C LEU A 21 28.62 12.78 49.34
N LEU A 22 29.49 13.51 48.65
CA LEU A 22 29.25 14.05 47.31
C LEU A 22 29.05 12.93 46.27
N PRO A 23 29.95 11.94 46.12
CA PRO A 23 29.72 10.82 45.20
C PRO A 23 28.57 9.91 45.62
N ILE A 24 28.31 9.73 46.93
CA ILE A 24 27.15 8.94 47.40
C ILE A 24 25.83 9.64 47.06
N SER A 25 25.75 10.95 47.27
CA SER A 25 24.59 11.77 46.90
C SER A 25 24.36 11.72 45.38
N ALA A 26 25.42 11.95 44.59
CA ALA A 26 25.35 11.87 43.13
C ALA A 26 24.88 10.49 42.65
N LEU A 27 25.41 9.40 43.24
CA LEU A 27 24.97 8.04 42.93
C LEU A 27 23.48 7.83 43.25
N LEU A 28 23.01 8.36 44.38
CA LEU A 28 21.61 8.25 44.80
C LEU A 28 20.67 9.02 43.86
N PHE A 29 21.07 10.22 43.41
CA PHE A 29 20.36 10.97 42.38
C PHE A 29 20.29 10.21 41.06
N VAL A 30 21.41 9.65 40.60
CA VAL A 30 21.46 8.84 39.37
C VAL A 30 20.54 7.62 39.50
N LEU A 31 20.54 6.94 40.64
CA LEU A 31 19.71 5.76 40.87
C LEU A 31 18.22 6.11 40.90
N ILE A 32 17.83 7.21 41.56
CA ILE A 32 16.45 7.72 41.53
C ILE A 32 16.04 8.08 40.10
N PHE A 33 16.91 8.76 39.36
CA PHE A 33 16.66 9.11 37.96
C PHE A 33 16.46 7.87 37.08
N MET A 34 17.30 6.84 37.23
CA MET A 34 17.15 5.58 36.50
C MET A 34 15.82 4.88 36.83
N ILE A 35 15.42 4.83 38.10
CA ILE A 35 14.12 4.25 38.51
C ILE A 35 12.96 5.03 37.89
N PHE A 36 13.02 6.37 37.96
CA PHE A 36 12.00 7.24 37.38
C PHE A 36 11.86 7.02 35.87
N GLU A 37 12.97 6.97 35.15
CA GLU A 37 13.00 6.72 33.70
C GLU A 37 12.45 5.33 33.33
N CYS A 38 12.76 4.31 34.12
CA CYS A 38 12.18 2.97 33.94
C CYS A 38 10.67 2.94 34.22
N GLY A 39 10.20 3.71 35.21
CA GLY A 39 8.77 3.89 35.48
C GLY A 39 8.04 4.61 34.36
N ARG A 40 8.63 5.68 33.83
CA ARG A 40 8.11 6.44 32.68
C ARG A 40 8.04 5.57 31.42
N ALA A 41 9.08 4.78 31.16
CA ALA A 41 9.10 3.81 30.06
C ALA A 41 8.03 2.72 30.20
N TYR A 42 7.80 2.22 31.42
CA TYR A 42 6.76 1.24 31.69
C TYR A 42 5.36 1.80 31.44
N LEU A 43 5.06 2.99 31.95
CA LEU A 43 3.78 3.66 31.70
C LEU A 43 3.58 3.97 30.21
N TYR A 44 4.66 4.28 29.49
CA TYR A 44 4.60 4.50 28.05
C TYR A 44 4.20 3.23 27.29
N ILE A 45 4.85 2.10 27.58
CA ILE A 45 4.53 0.82 26.93
C ILE A 45 3.07 0.44 27.17
N ASN A 46 2.56 0.58 28.40
CA ASN A 46 1.14 0.31 28.68
C ASN A 46 0.20 1.20 27.86
N LYS A 47 0.53 2.49 27.69
CA LYS A 47 -0.27 3.39 26.84
C LYS A 47 -0.25 2.99 25.37
N VAL A 48 0.86 2.43 24.90
CA VAL A 48 0.95 1.89 23.55
C VAL A 48 0.07 0.65 23.41
N ASP A 49 0.11 -0.26 24.37
CA ASP A 49 -0.73 -1.47 24.36
C ASP A 49 -2.23 -1.08 24.37
N ASP A 50 -2.61 -0.10 25.18
CA ASP A 50 -3.97 0.47 25.18
C ASP A 50 -4.35 1.10 23.83
N TYR A 51 -3.39 1.75 23.16
CA TYR A 51 -3.61 2.33 21.83
C TYR A 51 -3.83 1.26 20.76
N LYS A 52 -3.08 0.15 20.77
CA LYS A 52 -3.19 -0.94 19.78
C LYS A 52 -4.57 -1.62 19.76
N VAL A 53 -5.24 -1.64 20.92
CA VAL A 53 -6.61 -2.16 21.09
C VAL A 53 -7.68 -1.06 21.04
N SER A 54 -7.29 0.20 20.83
CA SER A 54 -8.25 1.30 20.73
C SER A 54 -9.06 1.22 19.44
N VAL A 55 -10.27 1.77 19.46
CA VAL A 55 -11.16 1.89 18.28
C VAL A 55 -10.44 2.55 17.11
N LYS A 56 -9.53 3.51 17.39
CA LYS A 56 -8.77 4.22 16.36
C LYS A 56 -7.84 3.29 15.58
N ALA A 57 -7.06 2.47 16.30
CA ALA A 57 -6.14 1.52 15.69
C ALA A 57 -6.91 0.39 14.98
N ILE A 58 -8.05 -0.03 15.55
CA ILE A 58 -8.93 -1.05 14.93
C ILE A 58 -9.48 -0.56 13.59
N TYR A 59 -10.02 0.66 13.51
CA TYR A 59 -10.55 1.19 12.24
C TYR A 59 -9.48 1.33 11.15
N LEU A 60 -8.27 1.73 11.51
CA LEU A 60 -7.16 1.77 10.57
C LEU A 60 -6.79 0.36 10.07
N LYS A 61 -6.69 -0.62 10.98
CA LYS A 61 -6.44 -2.04 10.65
C LYS A 61 -7.50 -2.59 9.71
N ASP A 62 -8.78 -2.40 10.05
CA ASP A 62 -9.90 -2.90 9.25
C ASP A 62 -9.94 -2.27 7.86
N SER A 63 -9.59 -0.98 7.74
CA SER A 63 -9.57 -0.30 6.44
C SER A 63 -8.43 -0.78 5.54
N ILE A 64 -7.26 -1.04 6.13
CA ILE A 64 -6.12 -1.60 5.38
C ILE A 64 -6.41 -3.05 4.97
N ALA A 65 -7.03 -3.85 5.84
CA ALA A 65 -7.46 -5.21 5.50
C ALA A 65 -8.47 -5.21 4.33
N LYS A 66 -9.43 -4.27 4.33
CA LYS A 66 -10.37 -4.09 3.20
C LYS A 66 -9.65 -3.70 1.91
N LEU A 67 -8.65 -2.83 1.98
CA LEU A 67 -7.83 -2.46 0.82
C LEU A 67 -7.09 -3.67 0.25
N GLN A 68 -6.50 -4.52 1.10
CA GLN A 68 -5.82 -5.74 0.68
C GLN A 68 -6.77 -6.75 0.05
N GLN A 69 -7.95 -6.93 0.65
CA GLN A 69 -8.99 -7.79 0.09
C GLN A 69 -9.41 -7.27 -1.30
N ALA A 70 -9.67 -5.96 -1.41
CA ALA A 70 -10.04 -5.31 -2.66
C ALA A 70 -8.95 -5.46 -3.72
N TYR A 71 -7.67 -5.29 -3.38
CA TYR A 71 -6.54 -5.54 -4.28
C TYR A 71 -6.55 -6.97 -4.82
N SER A 72 -6.74 -7.95 -3.94
CA SER A 72 -6.75 -9.38 -4.30
C SER A 72 -7.93 -9.78 -5.18
N SER A 73 -9.03 -9.03 -5.13
CA SER A 73 -10.27 -9.34 -5.85
C SER A 73 -10.47 -8.55 -7.15
N PHE A 74 -10.17 -7.25 -7.17
CA PHE A 74 -10.48 -6.39 -8.32
C PHE A 74 -9.56 -5.17 -8.50
N GLY A 75 -8.88 -4.71 -7.46
CA GLY A 75 -8.11 -3.47 -7.47
C GLY A 75 -6.67 -3.58 -7.94
N ALA A 76 -6.33 -4.64 -8.68
CA ALA A 76 -4.98 -4.90 -9.18
C ALA A 76 -4.45 -3.76 -10.06
N SER A 77 -5.31 -3.21 -10.94
CA SER A 77 -4.96 -2.10 -11.84
C SER A 77 -4.63 -0.80 -11.12
N TYR A 78 -5.29 -0.50 -10.00
CA TYR A 78 -4.97 0.67 -9.17
C TYR A 78 -3.51 0.63 -8.68
N PHE A 79 -3.01 -0.58 -8.39
CA PHE A 79 -1.63 -0.82 -7.97
C PHE A 79 -0.73 -1.27 -9.13
N CYS A 80 -1.08 -0.93 -10.38
CA CYS A 80 -0.27 -1.21 -11.58
C CYS A 80 0.01 -2.70 -11.85
N ASP A 81 -0.82 -3.61 -11.36
CA ASP A 81 -0.85 -5.00 -11.78
C ASP A 81 -1.82 -5.13 -12.96
N LEU A 82 -1.31 -4.88 -14.17
CA LEU A 82 -2.09 -4.77 -15.41
C LEU A 82 -2.23 -6.10 -16.15
N ASP A 83 -2.25 -7.22 -15.44
CA ASP A 83 -2.54 -8.53 -16.03
C ASP A 83 -3.97 -8.54 -16.59
N ARG A 84 -4.09 -8.67 -17.92
CA ARG A 84 -5.37 -8.67 -18.63
C ARG A 84 -6.34 -9.71 -18.06
N ASN A 85 -5.86 -10.88 -17.62
CA ASN A 85 -6.73 -11.92 -17.08
C ASN A 85 -7.37 -11.48 -15.75
N LYS A 86 -6.63 -10.75 -14.91
CA LYS A 86 -7.15 -10.20 -13.66
C LYS A 86 -8.20 -9.11 -13.92
N ILE A 87 -7.95 -8.26 -14.92
CA ILE A 87 -8.88 -7.20 -15.32
C ILE A 87 -10.16 -7.81 -15.93
N ILE A 88 -10.05 -8.82 -16.78
CA ILE A 88 -11.21 -9.52 -17.35
C ILE A 88 -12.00 -10.25 -16.26
N ALA A 89 -11.33 -10.90 -15.30
CA ALA A 89 -11.98 -11.56 -14.18
C ALA A 89 -12.82 -10.59 -13.35
N TYR A 90 -12.43 -9.31 -13.27
CA TYR A 90 -13.24 -8.27 -12.65
C TYR A 90 -14.52 -7.98 -13.45
N VAL A 91 -14.39 -7.72 -14.76
CA VAL A 91 -15.56 -7.46 -15.65
C VAL A 91 -16.56 -8.62 -15.63
N ALA A 92 -16.06 -9.85 -15.52
CA ALA A 92 -16.88 -11.06 -15.47
C ALA A 92 -17.64 -11.27 -14.13
N ASN A 93 -17.30 -10.54 -13.07
CA ASN A 93 -17.93 -10.64 -11.75
C ASN A 93 -18.77 -9.40 -11.41
N PRO A 94 -20.03 -9.32 -11.87
CA PRO A 94 -20.88 -8.14 -11.67
C PRO A 94 -21.18 -7.82 -10.19
N ASP A 95 -21.09 -8.80 -9.29
CA ASP A 95 -21.21 -8.56 -7.85
C ASP A 95 -20.03 -7.73 -7.29
N MET A 96 -18.85 -7.79 -7.94
CA MET A 96 -17.69 -6.94 -7.60
C MET A 96 -17.81 -5.51 -8.17
N ASN A 97 -18.66 -5.27 -9.18
CA ASN A 97 -18.95 -3.92 -9.70
C ASN A 97 -19.77 -3.06 -8.72
N SER A 98 -20.25 -3.66 -7.62
CA SER A 98 -20.96 -2.97 -6.54
C SER A 98 -20.07 -2.61 -5.34
N VAL A 99 -18.80 -3.03 -5.35
CA VAL A 99 -17.86 -2.86 -4.24
C VAL A 99 -17.19 -1.49 -4.35
N GLU A 100 -17.09 -0.78 -3.21
CA GLU A 100 -16.44 0.52 -3.02
C GLU A 100 -15.28 0.70 -4.03
N ASN A 101 -15.31 1.79 -4.83
CA ASN A 101 -14.22 2.10 -5.76
C ASN A 101 -12.91 2.14 -4.97
N MET A 102 -11.80 1.61 -5.50
CA MET A 102 -10.51 1.63 -4.83
C MET A 102 -10.10 3.04 -4.37
N ASP A 103 -10.51 4.07 -5.12
CA ASP A 103 -10.37 5.48 -4.73
C ASP A 103 -11.06 5.79 -3.38
N GLU A 104 -12.27 5.26 -3.16
CA GLU A 104 -13.05 5.42 -1.91
C GLU A 104 -12.41 4.65 -0.76
N ILE A 105 -11.92 3.44 -1.01
CA ILE A 105 -11.23 2.62 0.00
C ILE A 105 -9.96 3.34 0.46
N VAL A 106 -9.14 3.84 -0.47
CA VAL A 106 -7.93 4.60 -0.17
C VAL A 106 -8.24 5.91 0.58
N ALA A 107 -9.32 6.61 0.20
CA ALA A 107 -9.78 7.80 0.92
C ALA A 107 -10.15 7.48 2.37
N LYS A 108 -10.84 6.36 2.60
CA LYS A 108 -11.24 5.88 3.93
C LYS A 108 -10.03 5.46 4.78
N VAL A 109 -9.03 4.82 4.18
CA VAL A 109 -7.75 4.54 4.85
C VAL A 109 -7.07 5.85 5.26
N SER A 110 -7.07 6.86 4.37
CA SER A 110 -6.48 8.17 4.65
C SER A 110 -7.19 8.91 5.78
N GLU A 111 -8.53 8.86 5.82
CA GLU A 111 -9.34 9.42 6.90
C GLU A 111 -9.05 8.73 8.24
N ASN A 112 -9.06 7.39 8.25
CA ASN A 112 -8.80 6.62 9.46
C ASN A 112 -7.36 6.78 9.95
N LEU A 113 -6.40 6.98 9.04
CA LEU A 113 -5.02 7.30 9.38
C LEU A 113 -4.91 8.67 10.06
N ALA A 114 -5.60 9.69 9.55
CA ALA A 114 -5.65 11.01 10.17
C ALA A 114 -6.29 10.96 11.57
N TYR A 115 -7.28 10.09 11.75
CA TYR A 115 -7.93 9.85 13.05
C TYR A 115 -7.05 9.06 14.03
N ALA A 116 -6.18 8.17 13.52
CA ALA A 116 -5.29 7.32 14.28
C ALA A 116 -4.09 8.09 14.86
N THR A 117 -4.34 8.97 15.83
CA THR A 117 -3.29 9.71 16.54
C THR A 117 -2.46 8.77 17.44
N PRO A 118 -1.15 8.58 17.18
CA PRO A 118 -0.32 7.72 18.02
C PRO A 118 -0.05 8.35 19.39
N PRO A 119 0.39 7.55 20.39
CA PRO A 119 0.94 8.08 21.62
C PRO A 119 2.13 9.03 21.35
N PRO A 120 2.35 10.07 22.19
CA PRO A 120 3.48 10.98 22.03
C PRO A 120 4.82 10.25 21.91
N SER A 121 5.79 10.82 21.20
CA SER A 121 7.09 10.19 21.05
C SER A 121 7.81 9.99 22.39
N PHE A 122 8.41 8.81 22.58
CA PHE A 122 9.17 8.49 23.79
C PHE A 122 10.65 8.80 23.59
N SER A 123 11.18 9.71 24.39
CA SER A 123 12.62 10.02 24.47
C SER A 123 13.13 9.78 25.89
N SER A 124 14.35 9.27 26.02
CA SER A 124 15.00 9.00 27.31
C SER A 124 16.50 9.25 27.23
N LEU A 125 17.08 9.79 28.30
CA LEU A 125 18.53 9.97 28.46
C LEU A 125 19.24 8.69 28.95
N VAL A 126 18.48 7.63 29.25
CA VAL A 126 18.99 6.33 29.72
C VAL A 126 18.50 5.20 28.82
N ASP A 127 18.50 5.43 27.52
CA ASP A 127 18.12 4.45 26.49
C ASP A 127 19.12 3.29 26.33
N PHE A 128 20.22 3.30 27.08
CA PHE A 128 21.07 2.12 27.30
C PHE A 128 20.43 1.09 28.23
N LEU A 129 19.45 1.48 29.07
CA LEU A 129 18.72 0.55 29.93
C LEU A 129 17.63 -0.19 29.13
N PRO A 130 17.36 -1.47 29.40
CA PRO A 130 16.47 -2.29 28.58
C PRO A 130 15.04 -1.72 28.41
N ARG A 131 14.43 -1.20 29.48
CA ARG A 131 13.05 -0.69 29.44
C ARG A 131 12.92 0.62 28.64
N PRO A 132 13.68 1.69 28.95
CA PRO A 132 13.68 2.90 28.12
C PRO A 132 14.08 2.64 26.67
N LYS A 133 15.03 1.72 26.42
CA LYS A 133 15.41 1.30 25.06
C LYS A 133 14.21 0.74 24.29
N ARG A 134 13.50 -0.22 24.89
CA ARG A 134 12.31 -0.83 24.29
C ARG A 134 11.20 0.19 24.07
N ALA A 135 10.93 1.07 25.02
CA ALA A 135 9.93 2.12 24.88
C ALA A 135 10.24 3.07 23.71
N LYS A 136 11.52 3.45 23.54
CA LYS A 136 11.98 4.26 22.40
C LYS A 136 11.81 3.52 21.06
N GLN A 137 12.17 2.24 21.00
CA GLN A 137 12.01 1.42 19.80
C GLN A 137 10.54 1.33 19.39
N VAL A 138 9.66 0.92 20.30
CA VAL A 138 8.21 0.81 20.04
C VAL A 138 7.61 2.16 19.62
N SER A 139 8.03 3.25 20.27
CA SER A 139 7.63 4.60 19.88
C SER A 139 8.00 4.94 18.44
N ASN A 140 9.24 4.62 18.04
CA ASN A 140 9.70 4.86 16.68
C ASN A 140 8.97 3.96 15.68
N ASP A 141 8.78 2.68 16.01
CA ASP A 141 8.14 1.71 15.12
C ASP A 141 6.70 2.14 14.77
N ILE A 142 5.92 2.58 15.76
CA ILE A 142 4.54 3.05 15.52
C ILE A 142 4.53 4.34 14.68
N ASN A 143 5.29 5.36 15.08
CA ASN A 143 5.29 6.64 14.36
C ASN A 143 5.78 6.47 12.92
N ASN A 144 6.87 5.72 12.72
CA ASN A 144 7.40 5.42 11.40
C ASN A 144 6.40 4.59 10.59
N SER A 145 5.67 3.67 11.19
CA SER A 145 4.69 2.85 10.46
C SER A 145 3.53 3.70 9.97
N LEU A 146 2.97 4.57 10.82
CA LEU A 146 1.89 5.48 10.41
C LEU A 146 2.34 6.49 9.35
N GLU A 147 3.55 7.04 9.47
CA GLU A 147 4.12 7.93 8.47
C GLU A 147 4.35 7.21 7.13
N ASN A 148 4.87 5.98 7.15
CA ASN A 148 5.05 5.18 5.95
C ASN A 148 3.70 4.82 5.30
N ILE A 149 2.69 4.44 6.09
CA ILE A 149 1.33 4.20 5.56
C ILE A 149 0.82 5.47 4.87
N ALA A 150 1.00 6.65 5.48
CA ALA A 150 0.58 7.93 4.89
C ALA A 150 1.26 8.19 3.53
N GLN A 151 2.54 7.85 3.42
CA GLN A 151 3.29 8.02 2.18
C GLN A 151 2.84 7.03 1.10
N LEU A 152 2.57 5.78 1.48
CA LEU A 152 2.17 4.71 0.56
C LEU A 152 0.78 4.92 -0.04
N ILE A 153 -0.18 5.43 0.74
CA ILE A 153 -1.57 5.64 0.28
C ILE A 153 -1.78 7.00 -0.38
N LYS A 154 -0.75 7.87 -0.40
CA LYS A 154 -0.87 9.19 -0.97
C LYS A 154 -1.16 9.08 -2.47
N PRO A 155 -2.16 9.82 -3.00
CA PRO A 155 -2.41 9.87 -4.44
C PRO A 155 -1.13 10.24 -5.19
N ASN A 156 -0.79 9.42 -6.18
CA ASN A 156 0.36 9.63 -7.03
C ASN A 156 -0.07 9.46 -8.50
N ALA A 157 0.68 10.07 -9.42
CA ALA A 157 0.36 10.04 -10.85
C ALA A 157 0.46 8.63 -11.46
N LYS A 158 1.22 7.71 -10.83
CA LYS A 158 1.40 6.33 -11.30
C LYS A 158 0.12 5.51 -11.07
N ASN A 159 -0.44 5.56 -9.86
CA ASN A 159 -1.69 4.89 -9.48
C ASN A 159 -2.85 5.42 -10.33
N GLU A 160 -2.94 6.75 -10.51
CA GLU A 160 -3.96 7.37 -11.37
C GLU A 160 -3.86 6.87 -12.82
N TYR A 161 -2.63 6.84 -13.36
CA TYR A 161 -2.38 6.32 -14.69
C TYR A 161 -2.77 4.84 -14.81
N CYS A 162 -2.30 3.98 -13.90
CA CYS A 162 -2.58 2.55 -13.96
C CYS A 162 -4.05 2.21 -13.75
N SER A 163 -4.73 2.91 -12.84
CA SER A 163 -6.18 2.84 -12.67
C SER A 163 -6.91 3.24 -13.95
N GLY A 164 -6.46 4.31 -14.62
CA GLY A 164 -6.98 4.73 -15.92
C GLY A 164 -6.79 3.67 -17.00
N VAL A 165 -5.58 3.10 -17.13
CA VAL A 165 -5.29 2.03 -18.11
C VAL A 165 -6.16 0.80 -17.82
N GLY A 166 -6.32 0.42 -16.55
CA GLY A 166 -7.23 -0.64 -16.13
C GLY A 166 -8.67 -0.41 -16.61
N ARG A 167 -9.24 0.76 -16.34
CA ARG A 167 -10.61 1.13 -16.79
C ARG A 167 -10.77 1.10 -18.30
N VAL A 168 -9.72 1.45 -19.04
CA VAL A 168 -9.72 1.39 -20.50
C VAL A 168 -9.70 -0.07 -20.97
N LEU A 169 -8.87 -0.91 -20.37
CA LEU A 169 -8.79 -2.35 -20.68
C LEU A 169 -10.07 -3.11 -20.34
N GLU A 170 -10.78 -2.70 -19.30
CA GLU A 170 -12.10 -3.26 -18.97
C GLU A 170 -13.08 -3.13 -20.15
N LYS A 171 -13.02 -2.04 -20.91
CA LYS A 171 -13.88 -1.82 -22.08
C LYS A 171 -13.51 -2.72 -23.25
N SER A 172 -12.24 -3.12 -23.35
CA SER A 172 -11.73 -4.00 -24.41
C SER A 172 -11.72 -5.48 -24.03
N TYR A 173 -12.47 -5.89 -23.00
CA TYR A 173 -12.56 -7.30 -22.54
C TYR A 173 -12.95 -8.30 -23.65
N PHE A 174 -13.71 -7.86 -24.66
CA PHE A 174 -14.13 -8.68 -25.78
C PHE A 174 -12.97 -9.21 -26.63
N LEU A 175 -11.79 -8.58 -26.56
CA LEU A 175 -10.58 -9.03 -27.26
C LEU A 175 -10.26 -10.50 -26.92
N ASP A 176 -10.47 -10.92 -25.66
CA ASP A 176 -10.25 -12.31 -25.25
C ASP A 176 -11.16 -13.29 -25.99
N SER A 177 -12.41 -12.88 -26.24
CA SER A 177 -13.38 -13.69 -26.97
C SER A 177 -12.99 -13.84 -28.44
N ILE A 178 -12.54 -12.77 -29.08
CA ILE A 178 -12.24 -12.77 -30.53
C ILE A 178 -10.82 -13.26 -30.87
N THR A 179 -9.96 -13.50 -29.88
CA THR A 179 -8.68 -14.22 -30.09
C THR A 179 -8.87 -15.70 -30.44
N LYS A 180 -10.07 -16.25 -30.21
CA LYS A 180 -10.42 -17.66 -30.47
C LYS A 180 -11.34 -17.74 -31.70
N PRO A 181 -11.07 -18.66 -32.66
CA PRO A 181 -11.92 -18.84 -33.83
C PRO A 181 -13.40 -19.07 -33.47
N GLU A 182 -13.66 -19.80 -32.38
CA GLU A 182 -15.00 -20.11 -31.90
C GLU A 182 -15.73 -18.85 -31.41
N GLY A 183 -15.02 -17.94 -30.74
CA GLY A 183 -15.60 -16.69 -30.26
C GLY A 183 -15.92 -15.73 -31.41
N VAL A 184 -15.08 -15.68 -32.45
CA VAL A 184 -15.38 -14.94 -33.69
C VAL A 184 -16.58 -15.55 -34.42
N GLY A 185 -16.67 -16.88 -34.49
CA GLY A 185 -17.80 -17.59 -35.11
C GLY A 185 -19.12 -17.42 -34.36
N ALA A 186 -19.08 -17.03 -33.08
CA ALA A 186 -20.24 -16.78 -32.25
C ALA A 186 -20.74 -15.32 -32.31
N LEU A 187 -20.05 -14.44 -33.04
CA LEU A 187 -20.42 -13.03 -33.12
C LEU A 187 -21.75 -12.82 -33.83
N LEU A 188 -22.59 -11.96 -33.24
CA LEU A 188 -23.82 -11.47 -33.85
C LEU A 188 -23.48 -10.43 -34.92
N VAL A 189 -24.36 -10.32 -35.92
CA VAL A 189 -24.28 -9.27 -36.95
C VAL A 189 -24.25 -7.89 -36.27
N GLY A 190 -23.26 -7.05 -36.62
CA GLY A 190 -23.10 -5.72 -36.02
C GLY A 190 -22.14 -5.65 -34.83
N GLN A 191 -21.73 -6.79 -34.23
CA GLN A 191 -20.86 -6.78 -33.05
C GLN A 191 -19.41 -6.37 -33.38
N ILE A 192 -18.92 -6.67 -34.59
CA ILE A 192 -17.57 -6.25 -34.98
C ILE A 192 -17.52 -4.73 -35.09
N GLU A 193 -18.54 -4.10 -35.65
CA GLU A 193 -18.66 -2.65 -35.75
C GLU A 193 -18.78 -1.98 -34.37
N GLU A 194 -19.47 -2.63 -33.43
CA GLU A 194 -19.49 -2.20 -32.03
C GLU A 194 -18.08 -2.26 -31.43
N TYR A 195 -17.37 -3.38 -31.58
CA TYR A 195 -15.99 -3.53 -31.10
C TYR A 195 -15.04 -2.52 -31.72
N GLN A 196 -15.16 -2.22 -33.01
CA GLN A 196 -14.41 -1.15 -33.68
C GLN A 196 -14.66 0.21 -33.02
N SER A 197 -15.93 0.52 -32.70
CA SER A 197 -16.28 1.76 -32.00
C SER A 197 -15.71 1.80 -30.59
N VAL A 198 -15.73 0.67 -29.87
CA VAL A 198 -15.16 0.58 -28.52
C VAL A 198 -13.64 0.75 -28.56
N ILE A 199 -12.93 0.09 -29.47
CA ILE A 199 -11.48 0.28 -29.63
C ILE A 199 -11.16 1.74 -30.00
N ALA A 200 -11.88 2.35 -30.93
CA ALA A 200 -11.63 3.74 -31.30
C ALA A 200 -11.75 4.70 -30.10
N LYS A 201 -12.82 4.57 -29.31
CA LYS A 201 -13.01 5.36 -28.08
C LYS A 201 -11.93 5.09 -27.04
N THR A 202 -11.53 3.82 -26.89
CA THR A 202 -10.47 3.38 -26.00
C THR A 202 -9.13 4.03 -26.38
N THR A 203 -8.78 4.05 -27.66
CA THR A 203 -7.58 4.73 -28.17
C THR A 203 -7.63 6.24 -27.89
N ASP A 204 -8.77 6.89 -28.14
CA ASP A 204 -8.95 8.32 -27.86
C ASP A 204 -8.78 8.63 -26.36
N GLU A 205 -9.31 7.77 -25.49
CA GLU A 205 -9.12 7.89 -24.04
C GLU A 205 -7.64 7.77 -23.67
N LEU A 206 -6.92 6.76 -24.17
CA LEU A 206 -5.48 6.58 -23.93
C LEU A 206 -4.66 7.78 -24.41
N LEU A 207 -5.00 8.36 -25.57
CA LEU A 207 -4.33 9.55 -26.10
C LEU A 207 -4.51 10.78 -25.20
N SER A 208 -5.64 10.86 -24.49
CA SER A 208 -5.95 11.97 -23.59
C SER A 208 -5.42 11.80 -22.17
N MET A 209 -4.93 10.61 -21.82
CA MET A 209 -4.45 10.31 -20.48
C MET A 209 -3.15 11.04 -20.16
N LYS A 210 -3.04 11.48 -18.91
CA LYS A 210 -1.75 11.90 -18.35
C LYS A 210 -0.99 10.67 -17.91
N PHE A 211 0.31 10.62 -18.22
CA PHE A 211 1.17 9.51 -17.87
C PHE A 211 2.51 10.01 -17.29
N PRO A 212 3.13 9.23 -16.38
CA PRO A 212 4.48 9.49 -15.90
C PRO A 212 5.49 9.54 -17.05
N THR A 213 6.47 10.45 -16.99
CA THR A 213 7.46 10.62 -18.07
C THR A 213 8.30 9.38 -18.35
N GLU A 214 8.52 8.53 -17.33
CA GLU A 214 9.24 7.25 -17.49
C GLU A 214 8.51 6.19 -18.33
N LEU A 215 7.20 6.39 -18.61
CA LEU A 215 6.36 5.51 -19.42
C LEU A 215 6.10 6.04 -20.83
N ASN A 216 6.84 7.04 -21.28
CA ASN A 216 6.57 7.65 -22.59
C ASN A 216 6.59 6.62 -23.73
N ASP A 217 7.60 5.75 -23.75
CA ASP A 217 7.76 4.74 -24.80
C ASP A 217 6.65 3.68 -24.70
N GLU A 218 6.33 3.20 -23.50
CA GLU A 218 5.26 2.23 -23.30
C GLU A 218 3.88 2.79 -23.64
N GLN A 219 3.62 4.07 -23.35
CA GLN A 219 2.36 4.70 -23.71
C GLN A 219 2.21 4.82 -25.23
N ILE A 220 3.30 5.16 -25.94
CA ILE A 220 3.32 5.18 -27.40
C ILE A 220 3.04 3.77 -27.94
N SER A 221 3.77 2.76 -27.45
CA SER A 221 3.56 1.37 -27.87
C SER A 221 2.14 0.88 -27.58
N LEU A 222 1.56 1.25 -26.43
CA LEU A 222 0.19 0.90 -26.08
C LEU A 222 -0.81 1.48 -27.11
N ILE A 223 -0.65 2.75 -27.47
CA ILE A 223 -1.48 3.41 -28.48
C ILE A 223 -1.27 2.77 -29.86
N GLU A 224 -0.04 2.42 -30.24
CA GLU A 224 0.28 1.75 -31.51
C GLU A 224 -0.38 0.38 -31.61
N VAL A 225 -0.35 -0.42 -30.54
CA VAL A 225 -1.05 -1.71 -30.48
C VAL A 225 -2.55 -1.52 -30.64
N PHE A 226 -3.18 -0.58 -29.92
CA PHE A 226 -4.61 -0.30 -30.07
C PHE A 226 -4.98 0.21 -31.47
N ASN A 227 -4.10 0.97 -32.14
CA ASN A 227 -4.30 1.37 -33.53
C ASN A 227 -4.19 0.20 -34.51
N THR A 228 -3.29 -0.74 -34.23
CA THR A 228 -3.14 -1.99 -35.01
C THR A 228 -4.39 -2.85 -34.86
N ILE A 229 -4.85 -3.10 -33.63
CA ILE A 229 -6.12 -3.78 -33.34
C ILE A 229 -7.29 -3.09 -34.06
N SER A 230 -7.36 -1.76 -34.01
CA SER A 230 -8.41 -0.99 -34.71
C SER A 230 -8.40 -1.22 -36.23
N THR A 231 -7.21 -1.29 -36.82
CA THR A 231 -7.02 -1.58 -38.26
C THR A 231 -7.42 -3.01 -38.58
N ASP A 232 -7.07 -3.95 -37.73
CA ASP A 232 -7.29 -5.37 -37.94
C ASP A 232 -8.76 -5.76 -37.76
N LEU A 233 -9.45 -5.13 -36.82
CA LEU A 233 -10.90 -5.21 -36.69
C LEU A 233 -11.63 -4.71 -37.95
N LYS A 234 -11.11 -3.71 -38.65
CA LYS A 234 -11.67 -3.20 -39.92
C LYS A 234 -11.36 -4.09 -41.11
N GLY A 235 -10.26 -4.84 -41.05
CA GLY A 235 -9.79 -5.71 -42.11
C GLY A 235 -10.72 -6.89 -42.43
N ASN A 236 -11.69 -7.19 -41.55
CA ASN A 236 -12.69 -8.28 -41.59
C ASN A 236 -12.62 -9.15 -42.86
N GLU A 237 -11.61 -10.01 -42.93
CA GLU A 237 -11.52 -11.01 -43.96
C GLU A 237 -12.56 -12.07 -43.61
N ASN A 238 -13.39 -12.52 -44.56
CA ASN A 238 -14.45 -13.53 -44.39
C ASN A 238 -13.97 -14.91 -43.85
N TYR A 239 -12.74 -15.01 -43.35
CA TYR A 239 -12.10 -16.16 -42.73
C TYR A 239 -11.86 -15.90 -41.24
N TYR A 240 -12.78 -16.35 -40.39
CA TYR A 240 -12.74 -16.18 -38.93
C TYR A 240 -11.46 -16.74 -38.27
N VAL A 241 -10.83 -17.76 -38.86
CA VAL A 241 -9.58 -18.35 -38.34
C VAL A 241 -8.37 -17.43 -38.56
N SER A 242 -8.25 -16.80 -39.73
CA SER A 242 -7.14 -15.86 -39.97
C SER A 242 -7.33 -14.58 -39.17
N PHE A 243 -8.57 -14.08 -39.10
CA PHE A 243 -8.94 -12.93 -38.29
C PHE A 243 -8.61 -13.14 -36.80
N SER A 244 -9.09 -14.22 -36.18
CA SER A 244 -8.81 -14.53 -34.76
C SER A 244 -7.32 -14.68 -34.48
N ARG A 245 -6.57 -15.33 -35.37
CA ARG A 245 -5.11 -15.45 -35.23
C ARG A 245 -4.42 -14.08 -35.27
N LYS A 246 -4.85 -13.21 -36.17
CA LYS A 246 -4.28 -11.87 -36.33
C LYS A 246 -4.50 -11.02 -35.07
N ILE A 247 -5.74 -10.93 -34.62
CA ILE A 247 -6.08 -10.27 -33.35
C ILE A 247 -5.34 -10.92 -32.17
N GLY A 248 -5.17 -12.25 -32.18
CA GLY A 248 -4.41 -12.96 -31.17
C GLY A 248 -2.94 -12.53 -31.08
N VAL A 249 -2.31 -12.15 -32.19
CA VAL A 249 -0.94 -11.60 -32.20
C VAL A 249 -0.92 -10.20 -31.59
N ASP A 250 -1.84 -9.33 -31.99
CA ASP A 250 -1.93 -7.97 -31.44
C ASP A 250 -2.20 -7.98 -29.93
N VAL A 251 -3.02 -8.94 -29.47
CA VAL A 251 -3.33 -9.12 -28.06
C VAL A 251 -2.13 -9.64 -27.26
N GLN A 252 -1.24 -10.43 -27.88
CA GLN A 252 0.03 -10.81 -27.24
C GLN A 252 0.98 -9.60 -27.11
N GLU A 253 1.03 -8.75 -28.14
CA GLU A 253 1.81 -7.51 -28.09
C GLU A 253 1.27 -6.56 -27.01
N LEU A 254 -0.07 -6.46 -26.90
CA LEU A 254 -0.72 -5.73 -25.81
C LEU A 254 -0.26 -6.26 -24.44
N ASP A 255 -0.30 -7.58 -24.23
CA ASP A 255 0.11 -8.20 -22.97
C ASP A 255 1.59 -7.90 -22.64
N GLU A 256 2.47 -7.86 -23.65
CA GLU A 256 3.88 -7.49 -23.48
C GLU A 256 4.04 -6.02 -23.06
N VAL A 257 3.32 -5.10 -23.72
CA VAL A 257 3.35 -3.67 -23.35
C VAL A 257 2.82 -3.45 -21.93
N LEU A 258 1.69 -4.09 -21.58
CA LEU A 258 1.11 -3.99 -20.23
C LEU A 258 2.04 -4.56 -19.16
N LYS A 259 2.77 -5.63 -19.47
CA LYS A 259 3.81 -6.17 -18.59
C LYS A 259 4.98 -5.19 -18.43
N ASN A 260 5.44 -4.55 -19.50
CA ASN A 260 6.52 -3.56 -19.41
C ASN A 260 6.12 -2.35 -18.56
N ILE A 261 4.88 -1.87 -18.69
CA ILE A 261 4.31 -0.83 -17.81
C ILE A 261 4.32 -1.29 -16.36
N SER A 262 3.82 -2.50 -16.12
CA SER A 262 3.75 -3.14 -14.80
C SER A 262 5.14 -3.25 -14.14
N ASP A 263 6.14 -3.72 -14.88
CA ASP A 263 7.52 -3.88 -14.42
C ASP A 263 8.17 -2.54 -14.06
N LYS A 264 7.95 -1.49 -14.86
CA LYS A 264 8.41 -0.12 -14.58
C LYS A 264 7.69 0.51 -13.38
N MET A 265 6.53 -0.02 -12.99
CA MET A 265 5.73 0.43 -11.85
C MET A 265 5.77 -0.53 -10.65
N SER A 266 6.83 -1.32 -10.55
CA SER A 266 7.01 -2.30 -9.46
C SER A 266 7.03 -1.68 -8.05
N ASP A 267 7.30 -0.39 -7.91
CA ASP A 267 7.19 0.33 -6.64
C ASP A 267 5.73 0.45 -6.18
N VAL A 268 4.82 0.69 -7.12
CA VAL A 268 3.37 0.77 -6.87
C VAL A 268 2.78 -0.60 -6.58
N GLN A 269 3.21 -1.63 -7.32
CA GLN A 269 2.73 -3.00 -7.13
C GLN A 269 3.03 -3.56 -5.74
N LYS A 270 4.09 -3.09 -5.09
CA LYS A 270 4.50 -3.52 -3.75
C LYS A 270 3.77 -2.79 -2.63
N ILE A 271 2.92 -1.80 -2.93
CA ILE A 271 2.21 -1.03 -1.92
C ILE A 271 1.31 -1.93 -1.04
N PRO A 272 0.47 -2.83 -1.59
CA PRO A 272 -0.40 -3.68 -0.77
C PRO A 272 0.38 -4.55 0.23
N GLU A 273 1.48 -5.18 -0.21
CA GLU A 273 2.38 -5.96 0.65
C GLU A 273 3.07 -5.08 1.69
N SER A 274 3.54 -3.90 1.28
CA SER A 274 4.18 -2.95 2.19
C SER A 274 3.23 -2.46 3.27
N LEU A 275 1.96 -2.21 2.95
CA LEU A 275 0.94 -1.82 3.91
C LEU A 275 0.71 -2.89 4.98
N ASP A 276 0.72 -4.18 4.59
CA ASP A 276 0.59 -5.31 5.51
C ASP A 276 1.69 -5.33 6.58
N VAL A 277 2.93 -5.19 6.12
CA VAL A 277 4.11 -5.18 6.99
C VAL A 277 4.07 -3.98 7.93
N LYS A 278 3.60 -2.82 7.49
CA LYS A 278 3.53 -1.62 8.35
C LYS A 278 2.37 -1.68 9.34
N ILE A 279 1.24 -2.28 8.98
CA ILE A 279 0.08 -2.32 9.86
C ILE A 279 0.25 -3.34 11.00
N SER A 280 1.03 -4.41 10.79
CA SER A 280 1.31 -5.42 11.83
C SER A 280 1.99 -4.87 13.09
N VAL A 281 2.62 -3.69 13.02
CA VAL A 281 3.15 -3.00 14.20
C VAL A 281 2.05 -2.59 15.19
N LEU A 282 0.79 -2.50 14.72
CA LEU A 282 -0.41 -2.21 15.52
C LEU A 282 -1.14 -3.48 16.03
N GLU A 283 -0.57 -4.66 15.82
CA GLU A 283 -0.99 -5.94 16.41
C GLU A 283 -0.30 -6.18 17.76
#